data_AF-A0A7K8RLB0-F1
#
_entry.id   AF-A0A7K8RLB0-F1
#
_cell.length_a   1.000
_cell.length_b   1.000
_cell.length_c   1.000
_cell.angle_alpha   90.00
_cell.angle_beta   90.00
_cell.angle_gamma   90.00
#
_symmetry.space_group_name_H-M   'P 1'
#
loop_
_entity.id
_entity.type
_entity.pdbx_description
1 polymer ?
#
loop_
_entity_poly.entity_id
_entity_poly.type
_entity_poly.pdbx_seq_one_letter_code
_entity_poly.pdbx_strand_id
1 'polypeptide(L)'
;TGDWGEPSITLRPPNEATASTPVQYWQHHPEKLIFQSCDYKAFYLGSMLVKELRGTESTQDACAKMRKSTEQMKKVPTIVLSVSYKGVKFIDATNKNIIAEHEIRNISCAAQDPEDLSTFAYITKDLKTNHHYCHVFTAFDVNLAYEIILTLGQAFEVAYQLALQARKGGHSSTLPESFENKPSKPIPKPRVSIRKSVQIDPSEQKTLANLPWIVEPGQEAKRGINTKYETTIF
;
A
#
# COMPACT_ATOMS: atom_id res chain seq x y z
N THR A 1 3.56 39.22 -15.27
CA THR A 1 2.99 37.92 -15.66
C THR A 1 3.43 36.92 -14.61
N GLY A 2 2.54 36.62 -13.65
CA GLY A 2 2.85 35.71 -12.55
C GLY A 2 2.77 34.27 -13.04
N ASP A 3 3.93 33.64 -13.14
CA ASP A 3 4.07 32.20 -13.38
C ASP A 3 3.68 31.49 -12.06
N TRP A 4 2.44 31.03 -11.99
CA TRP A 4 2.01 30.15 -10.92
C TRP A 4 2.68 28.82 -11.16
N GLY A 5 3.78 28.57 -10.44
CA GLY A 5 4.43 27.27 -10.45
C GLY A 5 3.41 26.20 -10.07
N GLU A 6 3.03 25.37 -11.05
CA GLU A 6 2.25 24.18 -10.81
C GLU A 6 2.97 23.34 -9.74
N PRO A 7 2.24 22.71 -8.80
CA PRO A 7 2.84 21.77 -7.88
C PRO A 7 3.30 20.55 -8.68
N SER A 8 4.54 20.58 -9.17
CA SER A 8 5.14 19.45 -9.86
C SER A 8 5.39 18.35 -8.82
N ILE A 9 4.68 17.25 -8.97
CA ILE A 9 4.86 16.08 -8.12
C ILE A 9 6.18 15.42 -8.53
N THR A 10 7.22 15.60 -7.72
CA THR A 10 8.47 14.86 -7.91
C THR A 10 8.27 13.40 -7.50
N LEU A 11 8.03 12.52 -8.47
CA LEU A 11 8.06 11.08 -8.26
C LEU A 11 9.51 10.60 -8.19
N ARG A 12 9.77 9.56 -7.39
CA ARG A 12 11.07 8.88 -7.43
C ARG A 12 11.23 8.18 -8.79
N PRO A 13 12.46 8.08 -9.32
CA PRO A 13 12.68 7.35 -10.56
C PRO A 13 12.35 5.85 -10.34
N PRO A 14 11.80 5.13 -11.35
CA PRO A 14 11.24 3.80 -11.14
C PRO A 14 12.25 2.76 -10.64
N ASN A 15 13.53 2.91 -11.00
CA ASN A 15 14.65 2.11 -10.52
C ASN A 15 14.87 2.17 -8.99
N GLU A 16 14.41 3.23 -8.32
CA GLU A 16 14.45 3.38 -6.86
C GLU A 16 13.11 3.02 -6.19
N ALA A 17 12.04 2.84 -6.99
CA ALA A 17 10.72 2.46 -6.53
C ALA A 17 10.46 0.95 -6.61
N THR A 18 11.20 0.21 -7.47
CA THR A 18 11.04 -1.23 -7.65
C THR A 18 12.32 -2.01 -7.33
N ALA A 19 12.23 -3.05 -6.51
CA ALA A 19 13.37 -3.85 -6.07
C ALA A 19 13.89 -4.87 -7.12
N SER A 20 13.11 -5.19 -8.16
CA SER A 20 13.57 -6.08 -9.24
C SER A 20 13.33 -5.51 -10.62
N THR A 21 14.34 -5.65 -11.49
CA THR A 21 14.49 -5.09 -12.84
C THR A 21 14.52 -3.55 -12.88
N PRO A 22 15.57 -2.94 -13.48
CA PRO A 22 15.62 -1.48 -13.63
C PRO A 22 14.56 -1.05 -14.64
N VAL A 23 13.40 -0.62 -14.14
CA VAL A 23 12.43 0.11 -14.94
C VAL A 23 13.06 1.47 -15.24
N GLN A 24 13.41 1.73 -16.50
CA GLN A 24 14.12 2.95 -16.90
C GLN A 24 13.19 4.17 -17.02
N TYR A 25 11.88 3.95 -17.20
CA TYR A 25 10.91 5.02 -17.40
C TYR A 25 9.53 4.64 -16.85
N TRP A 26 8.78 5.65 -16.40
CA TRP A 26 7.37 5.50 -16.06
C TRP A 26 6.58 5.09 -17.31
N GLN A 27 5.61 4.21 -17.14
CA GLN A 27 4.76 3.66 -18.20
C GLN A 27 3.80 4.75 -18.69
N HIS A 28 3.33 5.56 -17.75
CA HIS A 28 2.45 6.68 -18.01
C HIS A 28 3.01 7.94 -17.37
N HIS A 29 2.70 9.09 -17.96
CA HIS A 29 2.85 10.36 -17.26
C HIS A 29 2.04 10.35 -15.96
N PRO A 30 2.57 10.88 -14.84
CA PRO A 30 1.86 10.90 -13.55
C PRO A 30 0.48 11.55 -13.65
N GLU A 31 0.36 12.62 -14.43
CA GLU A 31 -0.90 13.34 -14.63
C GLU A 31 -2.02 12.44 -15.16
N LYS A 32 -1.69 11.43 -15.99
CA LYS A 32 -2.68 10.48 -16.51
C LYS A 32 -3.29 9.65 -15.38
N LEU A 33 -2.48 9.16 -14.45
CA LEU A 33 -2.97 8.39 -13.31
C LEU A 33 -3.68 9.26 -12.28
N ILE A 34 -3.35 10.56 -12.21
CA ILE A 34 -3.93 11.52 -11.26
C ILE A 34 -5.29 12.05 -11.74
N PHE A 35 -5.37 12.48 -12.99
CA PHE A 35 -6.55 13.15 -13.54
C PHE A 35 -7.45 12.25 -14.38
N GLN A 36 -6.95 11.07 -14.79
CA GLN A 36 -7.68 10.12 -15.64
C GLN A 36 -7.53 8.68 -15.08
N SER A 37 -7.60 7.68 -15.96
CA SER A 37 -7.34 6.28 -15.67
C SER A 37 -6.64 5.60 -16.85
N CYS A 38 -5.98 4.49 -16.56
CA CYS A 38 -5.48 3.54 -17.56
C CYS A 38 -6.41 2.34 -17.60
N ASP A 39 -7.06 2.11 -18.75
CA ASP A 39 -8.09 1.09 -18.91
C ASP A 39 -7.53 -0.10 -19.70
N TYR A 40 -7.63 -1.30 -19.11
CA TYR A 40 -7.14 -2.54 -19.69
C TYR A 40 -8.23 -3.59 -19.76
N LYS A 41 -8.38 -4.28 -20.90
CA LYS A 41 -9.29 -5.43 -20.97
C LYS A 41 -8.58 -6.67 -20.44
N ALA A 42 -9.24 -7.39 -19.54
CA ALA A 42 -8.73 -8.64 -18.96
C ALA A 42 -9.87 -9.60 -18.64
N PHE A 43 -9.54 -10.86 -18.36
CA PHE A 43 -10.47 -11.87 -17.89
C PHE A 43 -10.37 -11.98 -16.37
N TYR A 44 -11.51 -11.96 -15.68
CA TYR A 44 -11.53 -12.10 -14.22
C TYR A 44 -11.80 -13.55 -13.82
N LEU A 45 -10.78 -14.23 -13.28
CA LEU A 45 -10.90 -15.63 -12.86
C LEU A 45 -11.63 -15.77 -11.52
N GLY A 46 -11.50 -14.77 -10.65
CA GLY A 46 -12.18 -14.72 -9.36
C GLY A 46 -11.34 -14.16 -8.24
N SER A 47 -11.84 -14.32 -7.01
CA SER A 47 -11.18 -13.91 -5.79
C SER A 47 -11.12 -15.04 -4.77
N MET A 48 -10.01 -15.15 -4.04
CA MET A 48 -9.83 -16.16 -3.00
C MET A 48 -9.45 -15.50 -1.67
N LEU A 49 -10.05 -15.99 -0.58
CA LEU A 49 -9.68 -15.59 0.78
C LEU A 49 -8.25 -16.04 1.10
N VAL A 50 -7.40 -15.11 1.49
CA VAL A 50 -6.03 -15.34 1.94
C VAL A 50 -6.04 -15.42 3.46
N LYS A 51 -5.81 -16.62 4.00
CA LYS A 51 -5.78 -16.86 5.46
C LYS A 51 -4.57 -16.22 6.13
N GLU A 52 -3.42 -16.30 5.47
CA GLU A 52 -2.15 -15.78 5.94
C GLU A 52 -1.42 -15.10 4.78
N LEU A 53 -1.05 -13.84 4.96
CA LEU A 53 -0.41 -13.02 3.94
C LEU A 53 1.10 -13.27 3.94
N ARG A 54 1.59 -13.96 2.90
CA ARG A 54 3.00 -14.34 2.70
C ARG A 54 3.57 -13.66 1.46
N GLY A 55 3.28 -12.38 1.29
CA GLY A 55 3.75 -11.60 0.13
C GLY A 55 3.32 -12.21 -1.20
N THR A 56 4.26 -12.37 -2.12
CA THR A 56 4.00 -12.90 -3.47
C THR A 56 3.64 -14.39 -3.48
N GLU A 57 3.97 -15.17 -2.45
CA GLU A 57 3.55 -16.57 -2.36
C GLU A 57 2.03 -16.68 -2.29
N SER A 58 1.36 -15.75 -1.58
CA SER A 58 -0.09 -15.71 -1.49
C SER A 58 -0.76 -15.43 -2.84
N THR A 59 -0.15 -14.60 -3.68
CA THR A 59 -0.64 -14.40 -5.06
C THR A 59 -0.42 -15.64 -5.92
N GLN A 60 0.75 -16.29 -5.83
CA GLN A 60 1.07 -17.48 -6.62
C GLN A 60 0.14 -18.64 -6.31
N ASP A 61 -0.11 -18.92 -5.02
CA ASP A 61 -1.05 -19.97 -4.59
C ASP A 61 -2.47 -19.70 -5.09
N ALA A 62 -2.92 -18.44 -5.07
CA ALA A 62 -4.22 -18.05 -5.60
C ALA A 62 -4.31 -18.22 -7.12
N CYS A 63 -3.29 -17.79 -7.87
CA CYS A 63 -3.22 -17.96 -9.31
C CYS A 63 -3.30 -19.45 -9.69
N ALA A 64 -2.47 -20.29 -9.06
CA ALA A 64 -2.44 -21.74 -9.33
C ALA A 64 -3.79 -22.42 -9.04
N LYS A 65 -4.46 -22.05 -7.93
CA LYS A 65 -5.79 -22.58 -7.59
C LYS A 65 -6.87 -22.09 -8.53
N MET A 66 -6.85 -20.80 -8.90
CA MET A 66 -7.86 -20.24 -9.78
C MET A 66 -7.77 -20.81 -11.18
N ARG A 67 -6.57 -20.93 -11.77
CA ARG A 67 -6.38 -21.56 -13.08
C ARG A 67 -7.04 -22.95 -13.15
N LYS A 68 -6.70 -23.83 -12.21
CA LYS A 68 -7.25 -25.19 -12.10
C LYS A 68 -8.77 -25.19 -11.95
N SER A 69 -9.32 -24.27 -11.16
CA SER A 69 -10.77 -24.16 -10.96
C SER A 69 -11.49 -23.61 -12.20
N THR A 70 -10.85 -22.75 -12.99
CA THR A 70 -11.45 -22.12 -14.17
C THR A 70 -11.32 -22.94 -15.45
N GLU A 71 -10.47 -23.97 -15.51
CA GLU A 71 -10.40 -24.92 -16.63
C GLU A 71 -11.75 -25.60 -16.92
N GLN A 72 -12.57 -25.79 -15.88
CA GLN A 72 -13.91 -26.37 -16.00
C GLN A 72 -14.99 -25.33 -16.35
N MET A 73 -14.66 -24.03 -16.32
CA MET A 73 -15.62 -22.99 -16.67
C MET A 73 -15.74 -22.85 -18.19
N LYS A 74 -16.98 -22.89 -18.69
CA LYS A 74 -17.27 -22.71 -20.11
C LYS A 74 -16.93 -21.31 -20.64
N LYS A 75 -16.90 -20.29 -19.77
CA LYS A 75 -16.59 -18.90 -20.15
C LYS A 75 -16.16 -18.07 -18.94
N VAL A 76 -15.00 -17.44 -19.03
CA VAL A 76 -14.52 -16.47 -18.03
C VAL A 76 -15.07 -15.07 -18.36
N PRO A 77 -15.58 -14.31 -17.39
CA PRO A 77 -16.05 -12.95 -17.61
C PRO A 77 -14.95 -12.01 -18.09
N THR A 78 -15.23 -11.22 -19.13
CA THR A 78 -14.34 -10.15 -19.59
C THR A 78 -14.68 -8.86 -18.85
N ILE A 79 -13.66 -8.21 -18.31
CA ILE A 79 -13.76 -6.93 -17.61
C ILE A 79 -12.85 -5.88 -18.25
N VAL A 80 -13.13 -4.62 -17.94
CA VAL A 80 -12.20 -3.50 -18.08
C VAL A 80 -11.69 -3.18 -16.69
N LEU A 81 -10.38 -3.34 -16.50
CA LEU A 81 -9.62 -2.95 -15.32
C LEU A 81 -9.21 -1.49 -15.50
N SER A 82 -9.83 -0.59 -14.74
CA SER A 82 -9.53 0.84 -14.79
C SER A 82 -8.64 1.23 -13.60
N VAL A 83 -7.39 1.62 -13.88
CA VAL A 83 -6.36 1.88 -12.88
C VAL A 83 -6.11 3.40 -12.77
N SER A 84 -6.13 3.93 -11.56
CA SER A 84 -5.85 5.34 -11.24
C SER A 84 -5.10 5.43 -9.92
N TYR A 85 -4.61 6.62 -9.54
CA TYR A 85 -4.00 6.83 -8.23
C TYR A 85 -4.97 6.64 -7.05
N LYS A 86 -6.29 6.77 -7.29
CA LYS A 86 -7.32 6.60 -6.25
C LYS A 86 -7.56 5.12 -5.97
N GLY A 87 -7.62 4.33 -7.03
CA GLY A 87 -8.03 2.94 -6.94
C GLY A 87 -8.06 2.22 -8.28
N VAL A 88 -8.47 0.97 -8.18
CA VAL A 88 -8.70 0.05 -9.29
C VAL A 88 -10.19 -0.28 -9.33
N LYS A 89 -10.80 -0.15 -10.51
CA LYS A 89 -12.19 -0.50 -10.76
C LYS A 89 -12.31 -1.67 -11.71
N PHE A 90 -13.22 -2.58 -11.41
CA PHE A 90 -13.63 -3.66 -12.30
C PHE A 90 -14.92 -3.24 -12.98
N ILE A 91 -14.91 -3.16 -14.30
CA ILE A 91 -16.09 -2.79 -15.07
C ILE A 91 -16.42 -3.95 -15.99
N ASP A 92 -17.65 -4.44 -15.95
CA ASP A 92 -18.09 -5.50 -16.86
C ASP A 92 -18.01 -4.98 -18.31
N ALA A 93 -17.32 -5.73 -19.18
CA ALA A 93 -17.11 -5.29 -20.56
C ALA A 93 -18.42 -5.22 -21.38
N THR A 94 -19.44 -5.98 -20.99
CA THR A 94 -20.72 -6.15 -21.69
C THR A 94 -21.72 -5.06 -21.32
N ASN A 95 -22.03 -4.93 -20.02
CA ASN A 95 -23.08 -4.03 -19.53
C ASN A 95 -22.53 -2.70 -18.97
N LYS A 96 -21.21 -2.54 -18.87
CA LYS A 96 -20.52 -1.34 -18.35
C LYS A 96 -20.79 -1.04 -16.87
N ASN A 97 -21.31 -2.01 -16.11
CA ASN A 97 -21.51 -1.85 -14.66
C ASN A 97 -20.19 -2.02 -13.90
N ILE A 98 -20.04 -1.25 -12.83
CA ILE A 98 -18.93 -1.40 -11.89
C ILE A 98 -19.21 -2.64 -11.02
N ILE A 99 -18.30 -3.62 -11.07
CA ILE A 99 -18.36 -4.87 -10.31
C ILE A 99 -17.75 -4.67 -8.93
N ALA A 100 -16.59 -4.02 -8.87
CA ALA A 100 -15.90 -3.71 -7.62
C ALA A 100 -15.00 -2.49 -7.79
N GLU A 101 -14.69 -1.84 -6.67
CA GLU A 101 -13.74 -0.73 -6.57
C GLU A 101 -12.87 -0.94 -5.34
N HIS A 102 -11.56 -0.86 -5.55
CA HIS A 102 -10.56 -1.03 -4.50
C HIS A 102 -9.67 0.20 -4.46
N GLU A 103 -9.57 0.84 -3.29
CA GLU A 103 -8.64 1.96 -3.11
C GLU A 103 -7.19 1.48 -3.18
N ILE A 104 -6.31 2.29 -3.78
CA ILE A 104 -4.88 1.98 -3.93
C ILE A 104 -4.23 1.62 -2.57
N ARG A 105 -4.61 2.32 -1.51
CA ARG A 105 -4.09 2.09 -0.14
C ARG A 105 -4.42 0.72 0.46
N ASN A 106 -5.45 0.05 -0.06
CA ASN A 106 -5.90 -1.25 0.44
C ASN A 106 -5.38 -2.39 -0.43
N ILE A 107 -4.69 -2.09 -1.53
CA ILE A 107 -4.11 -3.08 -2.44
C ILE A 107 -2.64 -3.31 -2.07
N SER A 108 -2.22 -4.57 -2.08
CA SER A 108 -0.85 -5.01 -1.82
C SER A 108 -0.46 -6.19 -2.71
N CYS A 109 0.83 -6.50 -2.77
CA CYS A 109 1.35 -7.73 -3.39
C CYS A 109 0.86 -7.96 -4.83
N ALA A 110 0.93 -6.95 -5.70
CA ALA A 110 0.62 -7.14 -7.12
C ALA A 110 1.75 -7.90 -7.82
N ALA A 111 1.45 -9.04 -8.44
CA ALA A 111 2.45 -9.89 -9.09
C ALA A 111 1.87 -10.71 -10.25
N GLN A 112 2.72 -11.05 -11.21
CA GLN A 112 2.42 -12.07 -12.23
C GLN A 112 2.64 -13.47 -11.66
N ASP A 113 1.95 -14.44 -12.24
CA ASP A 113 2.19 -15.84 -11.93
C ASP A 113 3.45 -16.35 -12.64
N PRO A 114 4.35 -17.07 -11.95
CA PRO A 114 5.60 -17.55 -12.53
C PRO A 114 5.41 -18.72 -13.50
N GLU A 115 4.29 -19.45 -13.43
CA GLU A 115 3.99 -20.55 -14.34
C GLU A 115 3.25 -20.06 -15.60
N ASP A 116 2.48 -18.98 -15.49
CA ASP A 116 1.80 -18.31 -16.58
C ASP A 116 1.87 -16.78 -16.44
N LEU A 117 2.82 -16.17 -17.13
CA LEU A 117 3.06 -14.73 -17.07
C LEU A 117 1.91 -13.90 -17.67
N SER A 118 0.96 -14.50 -18.39
CA SER A 118 -0.26 -13.78 -18.84
C SER A 118 -1.28 -13.63 -17.71
N THR A 119 -1.14 -14.41 -16.64
CA THR A 119 -1.95 -14.35 -15.43
C THR A 119 -1.26 -13.48 -14.38
N PHE A 120 -2.05 -12.63 -13.72
CA PHE A 120 -1.58 -11.75 -12.66
C PHE A 120 -2.62 -11.62 -11.56
N ALA A 121 -2.16 -11.22 -10.38
CA ALA A 121 -3.03 -11.02 -9.24
C ALA A 121 -2.56 -9.87 -8.37
N TYR A 122 -3.46 -9.38 -7.54
CA TYR A 122 -3.14 -8.49 -6.44
C TYR A 122 -4.05 -8.81 -5.25
N ILE A 123 -3.62 -8.40 -4.06
CA ILE A 123 -4.33 -8.67 -2.81
C ILE A 123 -4.97 -7.38 -2.31
N THR A 124 -6.22 -7.46 -1.87
CA THR A 124 -6.91 -6.35 -1.20
C THR A 124 -7.17 -6.68 0.26
N LYS A 125 -7.09 -5.68 1.13
CA LYS A 125 -7.62 -5.75 2.49
C LYS A 125 -9.04 -5.21 2.54
N ASP A 126 -10.00 -6.05 2.88
CA ASP A 126 -11.36 -5.61 3.19
C ASP A 126 -11.40 -5.03 4.60
N LEU A 127 -11.72 -3.74 4.72
CA LEU A 127 -11.77 -3.02 5.99
C LEU A 127 -12.93 -3.46 6.89
N LYS A 128 -14.00 -4.03 6.32
CA LYS A 128 -15.17 -4.45 7.09
C LYS A 128 -14.91 -5.78 7.79
N THR A 129 -14.38 -6.74 7.06
CA THR A 129 -14.13 -8.09 7.59
C THR A 129 -12.71 -8.26 8.14
N ASN A 130 -11.81 -7.30 7.88
CA ASN A 130 -10.36 -7.43 8.12
C ASN A 130 -9.74 -8.66 7.45
N HIS A 131 -10.35 -9.14 6.37
CA HIS A 131 -9.83 -10.25 5.58
C HIS A 131 -9.08 -9.76 4.34
N HIS A 132 -8.15 -10.60 3.88
CA HIS A 132 -7.41 -10.38 2.66
C HIS A 132 -7.99 -11.23 1.53
N TYR A 133 -8.21 -10.61 0.37
CA TYR A 133 -8.71 -11.28 -0.82
C TYR A 133 -7.70 -11.12 -1.94
N CYS A 134 -7.29 -12.24 -2.53
CA CYS A 134 -6.45 -12.24 -3.72
C CYS A 134 -7.35 -12.28 -4.95
N HIS A 135 -7.26 -11.27 -5.80
CA HIS A 135 -8.01 -11.16 -7.04
C HIS A 135 -7.13 -11.59 -8.21
N VAL A 136 -7.60 -12.56 -9.00
CA VAL A 136 -6.81 -13.17 -10.07
C VAL A 136 -7.41 -12.84 -11.44
N PHE A 137 -6.55 -12.45 -12.37
CA PHE A 137 -6.89 -12.03 -13.71
C PHE A 137 -5.99 -12.70 -14.74
N THR A 138 -6.49 -12.86 -15.95
CA THR A 138 -5.70 -13.26 -17.12
C THR A 138 -5.79 -12.15 -18.17
N ALA A 139 -4.65 -11.65 -18.62
CA ALA A 139 -4.58 -10.70 -19.72
C ALA A 139 -4.71 -11.42 -21.08
N PHE A 140 -4.84 -10.66 -22.17
CA PHE A 140 -4.84 -11.25 -23.51
C PHE A 140 -3.48 -11.85 -23.91
N ASP A 141 -2.39 -11.24 -23.43
CA ASP A 141 -1.03 -11.69 -23.66
C ASP A 141 -0.12 -11.27 -22.50
N VAL A 142 1.12 -11.77 -22.52
CA VAL A 142 2.13 -11.55 -21.48
C VAL A 142 2.57 -10.08 -21.39
N ASN A 143 2.63 -9.36 -22.52
CA ASN A 143 3.06 -7.96 -22.53
C ASN A 143 2.01 -7.08 -21.85
N LEU A 144 0.73 -7.34 -22.12
CA LEU A 144 -0.36 -6.64 -21.48
C LEU A 144 -0.40 -6.89 -19.96
N ALA A 145 -0.19 -8.14 -19.52
CA ALA A 145 -0.09 -8.46 -18.09
C ALA A 145 1.06 -7.70 -17.42
N TYR A 146 2.22 -7.66 -18.08
CA TYR A 146 3.39 -6.92 -17.59
C TYR A 146 3.11 -5.42 -17.51
N GLU A 147 2.49 -4.83 -18.54
CA GLU A 147 2.10 -3.42 -18.57
C GLU A 147 1.13 -3.07 -17.42
N ILE A 148 0.14 -3.93 -17.15
CA ILE A 148 -0.81 -3.73 -16.05
C ILE A 148 -0.08 -3.72 -14.71
N ILE A 149 0.85 -4.66 -14.50
CA ILE A 149 1.62 -4.75 -13.25
C ILE A 149 2.51 -3.53 -13.04
N LEU A 150 3.17 -3.05 -14.10
CA LEU A 150 3.92 -1.79 -14.04
C LEU A 150 3.01 -0.61 -13.73
N THR A 151 1.83 -0.54 -14.35
CA THR A 151 0.88 0.55 -14.12
C THR A 151 0.35 0.57 -12.69
N LEU A 152 0.09 -0.60 -12.11
CA LEU A 152 -0.27 -0.73 -10.69
C LEU A 152 0.88 -0.26 -9.77
N GLY A 153 2.11 -0.71 -10.05
CA GLY A 153 3.32 -0.25 -9.34
C GLY A 153 3.45 1.27 -9.33
N GLN A 154 3.18 1.88 -10.47
CA GLN A 154 3.24 3.32 -10.65
C GLN A 154 2.11 4.04 -9.90
N ALA A 155 0.89 3.51 -9.94
CA ALA A 155 -0.21 4.05 -9.16
C ALA A 155 0.06 4.01 -7.65
N PHE A 156 0.72 2.96 -7.13
CA PHE A 156 1.15 2.90 -5.73
C PHE A 156 2.09 4.04 -5.37
N GLU A 157 3.14 4.24 -6.16
CA GLU A 157 4.13 5.28 -5.88
C GLU A 157 3.54 6.69 -6.04
N VAL A 158 2.70 6.95 -7.06
CA VAL A 158 1.97 8.23 -7.19
C VAL A 158 1.11 8.50 -5.95
N ALA A 159 0.32 7.52 -5.52
CA ALA A 159 -0.54 7.66 -4.35
C ALA A 159 0.26 7.87 -3.06
N TYR A 160 1.40 7.16 -2.91
CA TYR A 160 2.31 7.31 -1.79
C TYR A 160 2.89 8.73 -1.71
N GLN A 161 3.40 9.25 -2.82
CA GLN A 161 3.98 10.59 -2.89
C GLN A 161 2.93 11.67 -2.57
N LEU A 162 1.72 11.56 -3.11
CA LEU A 162 0.61 12.46 -2.79
C LEU A 162 0.23 12.42 -1.31
N ALA A 163 0.19 11.22 -0.71
CA ALA A 163 -0.07 11.07 0.72
C ALA A 163 1.02 11.73 1.58
N LEU A 164 2.30 11.61 1.19
CA LEU A 164 3.41 12.28 1.89
C LEU A 164 3.31 13.81 1.80
N GLN A 165 2.96 14.36 0.63
CA GLN A 165 2.79 15.81 0.45
C GLN A 165 1.66 16.37 1.32
N ALA A 166 0.53 15.65 1.39
CA ALA A 166 -0.61 16.04 2.23
C ALA A 166 -0.23 16.10 3.73
N ARG A 167 0.73 15.28 4.17
CA ARG A 167 1.22 15.29 5.56
C ARG A 167 2.25 16.39 5.83
N LYS A 168 3.03 16.80 4.82
CA LYS A 168 4.01 17.91 4.94
C LYS A 168 3.35 19.29 4.89
N GLY A 169 2.14 19.42 4.32
CA GLY A 169 1.37 20.67 4.25
C GLY A 169 0.74 21.17 5.56
N GLY A 170 0.94 20.48 6.69
CA GLY A 170 0.38 20.84 8.01
C GLY A 170 1.08 21.99 8.75
N HIS A 171 2.13 22.59 8.18
CA HIS A 171 2.78 23.80 8.72
C HIS A 171 3.21 24.75 7.59
N SER A 172 2.25 25.49 7.03
CA SER A 172 2.57 26.76 6.35
C SER A 172 1.38 27.71 6.46
N SER A 173 1.14 28.16 7.69
CA SER A 173 0.25 29.29 7.97
C SER A 173 0.77 30.04 9.20
N THR A 174 1.84 30.81 9.03
CA THR A 174 2.08 31.99 9.87
C THR A 174 2.50 33.12 8.95
N LEU A 175 1.71 34.19 9.01
CA LEU A 175 1.85 35.46 8.31
C LEU A 175 3.29 36.02 8.32
N PRO A 176 3.64 36.94 7.41
CA PRO A 176 4.79 37.81 7.62
C PRO A 176 4.50 38.72 8.82
N GLU A 177 5.09 38.40 9.97
CA GLU A 177 5.11 39.27 11.14
C GLU A 177 5.96 40.50 10.79
N SER A 178 5.30 41.64 10.66
CA SER A 178 5.94 42.93 10.40
C SER A 178 6.73 43.37 11.63
N PHE A 179 7.91 43.93 11.38
CA PHE A 179 8.84 44.49 12.34
C PHE A 179 8.21 45.59 13.20
N GLU A 180 8.39 45.54 14.53
CA GLU A 180 8.48 46.76 15.35
C GLU A 180 9.40 46.59 16.57
N ASN A 181 10.20 47.65 16.82
CA ASN A 181 11.36 47.72 17.71
C ASN A 181 11.02 48.45 19.04
N LYS A 182 11.24 47.79 20.22
CA LYS A 182 11.67 48.30 21.57
C LYS A 182 10.93 49.46 22.30
N PRO A 183 11.17 49.76 23.62
CA PRO A 183 11.42 48.95 24.84
C PRO A 183 10.70 49.45 26.15
N SER A 184 10.85 48.74 27.31
CA SER A 184 11.00 49.22 28.74
C SER A 184 10.08 48.64 29.86
N LYS A 185 10.68 47.83 30.79
CA LYS A 185 10.53 47.56 32.28
C LYS A 185 9.28 48.01 33.14
N PRO A 186 9.11 47.56 34.43
CA PRO A 186 9.39 46.30 35.17
C PRO A 186 8.24 45.79 36.11
N ILE A 187 8.54 44.73 36.91
CA ILE A 187 7.73 43.76 37.72
C ILE A 187 6.99 44.35 38.96
N PRO A 188 6.01 43.64 39.60
CA PRO A 188 6.32 42.90 40.85
C PRO A 188 5.59 41.52 41.04
N LYS A 189 6.21 40.62 41.83
CA LYS A 189 5.67 39.34 42.35
C LYS A 189 4.98 39.55 43.71
N PRO A 190 4.13 38.60 44.18
CA PRO A 190 4.04 38.29 45.60
C PRO A 190 4.41 36.83 45.94
N ARG A 191 4.58 36.64 47.25
CA ARG A 191 5.39 35.66 48.00
C ARG A 191 4.58 34.46 48.52
N VAL A 192 5.27 33.31 48.63
CA VAL A 192 5.40 32.38 49.80
C VAL A 192 4.15 31.70 50.37
N SER A 193 4.16 30.36 50.44
CA SER A 193 4.15 29.67 51.76
C SER A 193 4.48 28.16 51.68
N ILE A 194 5.18 27.72 52.72
CA ILE A 194 5.74 26.40 53.02
C ILE A 194 4.76 25.57 53.86
N ARG A 195 4.75 24.24 53.69
CA ARG A 195 4.74 23.16 54.74
C ARG A 195 4.45 21.79 54.06
N LYS A 196 5.39 20.84 54.06
CA LYS A 196 5.74 19.78 55.05
C LYS A 196 4.83 18.52 55.01
N SER A 197 5.47 17.42 54.60
CA SER A 197 5.29 15.97 54.86
C SER A 197 4.25 15.49 55.89
N VAL A 198 3.59 14.35 55.62
CA VAL A 198 3.43 13.14 56.48
C VAL A 198 2.89 11.96 55.65
N GLN A 199 3.36 10.75 55.99
CA GLN A 199 3.06 9.40 55.44
C GLN A 199 1.58 8.97 55.61
N ILE A 200 1.15 7.90 54.91
CA ILE A 200 0.29 6.78 55.38
C ILE A 200 0.14 5.75 54.22
N ASP A 201 0.50 4.48 54.49
CA ASP A 201 -0.01 3.26 53.84
C ASP A 201 -1.27 2.82 54.64
N PRO A 202 -2.32 2.19 54.07
CA PRO A 202 -2.21 0.77 53.72
C PRO A 202 -3.08 0.24 52.56
N SER A 203 -2.55 -0.81 51.91
CA SER A 203 -3.19 -2.09 51.52
C SER A 203 -4.29 -2.20 50.43
N GLU A 204 -4.13 -3.30 49.67
CA GLU A 204 -5.04 -4.02 48.74
C GLU A 204 -5.14 -3.43 47.31
N GLN A 205 -5.00 -4.15 46.19
CA GLN A 205 -5.28 -5.57 45.95
C GLN A 205 -4.68 -6.03 44.61
N LYS A 206 -4.13 -7.25 44.61
CA LYS A 206 -4.15 -8.27 43.54
C LYS A 206 -3.32 -8.12 42.24
N THR A 207 -2.67 -9.27 42.00
CA THR A 207 -2.33 -9.94 40.73
C THR A 207 -1.18 -9.40 39.91
N LEU A 208 -0.02 -10.07 40.01
CA LEU A 208 0.83 -10.35 38.86
C LEU A 208 1.81 -11.51 39.15
N ALA A 209 1.82 -12.44 38.18
CA ALA A 209 2.95 -13.25 37.70
C ALA A 209 3.63 -14.26 38.64
N ASN A 210 3.58 -15.53 38.22
CA ASN A 210 4.72 -16.49 38.17
C ASN A 210 4.18 -17.89 37.77
N LEU A 211 4.71 -18.70 36.85
CA LEU A 211 6.02 -18.89 36.18
C LEU A 211 5.77 -19.74 34.86
N PRO A 212 6.70 -20.56 34.31
CA PRO A 212 7.80 -20.22 33.38
C PRO A 212 7.87 -21.19 32.16
N TRP A 213 8.62 -20.86 31.11
CA TRP A 213 9.64 -21.76 30.55
C TRP A 213 10.51 -21.03 29.52
N ILE A 214 11.79 -20.99 29.84
CA ILE A 214 12.92 -20.67 28.97
C ILE A 214 13.36 -21.99 28.34
N VAL A 215 13.54 -22.00 27.02
CA VAL A 215 14.40 -22.95 26.31
C VAL A 215 15.27 -22.13 25.36
N GLU A 216 16.58 -22.23 25.61
CA GLU A 216 17.67 -21.69 24.81
C GLU A 216 18.01 -22.62 23.61
N PRO A 217 18.81 -22.13 22.63
CA PRO A 217 18.77 -22.58 21.25
C PRO A 217 19.78 -23.70 20.94
N GLY A 218 19.46 -24.54 19.95
CA GLY A 218 20.39 -25.55 19.46
C GLY A 218 20.02 -26.13 18.10
N GLN A 219 20.99 -26.04 17.18
CA GLN A 219 21.20 -26.78 15.94
C GLN A 219 20.62 -26.25 14.62
N GLU A 220 21.51 -25.53 13.93
CA GLU A 220 21.61 -25.41 12.48
C GLU A 220 21.50 -26.77 11.76
N ALA A 221 20.71 -26.82 10.70
CA ALA A 221 20.97 -27.68 9.56
C ALA A 221 20.27 -27.17 8.29
N LYS A 222 21.12 -26.72 7.34
CA LYS A 222 20.94 -26.75 5.88
C LYS A 222 20.10 -25.63 5.25
N ARG A 223 20.82 -24.53 4.96
CA ARG A 223 20.48 -23.58 3.88
C ARG A 223 20.47 -24.31 2.54
N GLY A 224 19.28 -24.61 2.03
CA GLY A 224 19.06 -24.81 0.60
C GLY A 224 19.00 -23.43 -0.05
N ILE A 225 20.04 -23.10 -0.82
CA ILE A 225 20.10 -21.87 -1.62
C ILE A 225 19.02 -21.99 -2.72
N ASN A 226 17.89 -21.30 -2.55
CA ASN A 226 16.97 -21.03 -3.66
C ASN A 226 17.33 -19.66 -4.24
N THR A 227 17.83 -19.72 -5.46
CA THR A 227 18.29 -18.61 -6.27
C THR A 227 17.12 -17.73 -6.70
N LYS A 228 17.22 -16.42 -6.36
CA LYS A 228 16.73 -15.20 -7.06
C LYS A 228 15.29 -15.23 -7.57
N TYR A 229 14.44 -14.29 -7.16
CA TYR A 229 13.46 -13.45 -7.91
C TYR A 229 12.35 -12.99 -6.93
N GLU A 230 12.71 -12.46 -5.77
CA GLU A 230 11.72 -11.95 -4.80
C GLU A 230 11.53 -10.45 -5.04
N THR A 231 10.32 -10.05 -5.47
CA THR A 231 9.92 -8.64 -5.52
C THR A 231 8.90 -8.40 -4.42
N THR A 232 9.34 -7.67 -3.41
CA THR A 232 8.50 -7.12 -2.34
C THR A 232 8.45 -5.61 -2.57
N ILE A 233 7.32 -5.11 -3.07
CA ILE A 233 7.05 -3.67 -3.15
C ILE A 233 6.34 -3.29 -1.85
N PHE A 234 6.95 -2.37 -1.09
CA PHE A 234 6.42 -1.80 0.16
C PHE A 234 5.32 -0.77 -0.08
#